data_AF-A0A4Y7IFW1-F1
#
_entry.id   AF-A0A4Y7IFW1-F1
#
_cell.length_a   1.000
_cell.length_b   1.000
_cell.length_c   1.000
_cell.angle_alpha   90.00
_cell.angle_beta   90.00
_cell.angle_gamma   90.00
#
_symmetry.space_group_name_H-M   'P 1'
#
loop_
_entity.id
_entity.type
_entity.pdbx_description
1 polymer ?
#
loop_
_entity_poly.entity_id
_entity_poly.type
_entity_poly.pdbx_seq_one_letter_code
_entity_poly.pdbx_strand_id
1 'polypeptide(L)'
;MKPKKQPVNPNWLQLQEKLKSQVPRAPKPSVGSQNEFKRSVLGKRKERYDSDDDDEEEESDDDSPASILIPTNSDCSLTNEIAMDCEMVGVGSQGNKSALGRVTLVNTWGNVIYDEFVRPVERVVDFRTEVSGIRPRDMRKAKDFQDVQMKVVELINGRILVGHALHNDLKALLLSHPKKDIRDTSEYRPFLKYGYLLGGP
;
A
#
# COMPACT_ATOMS: atom_id res chain seq x y z
N MET A 1 -11.23 -21.32 -29.51
CA MET A 1 -12.01 -21.34 -28.26
C MET A 1 -12.02 -19.92 -27.68
N LYS A 2 -13.18 -19.33 -27.40
CA LYS A 2 -13.27 -17.99 -26.79
C LYS A 2 -12.95 -18.09 -25.28
N PRO A 3 -12.14 -17.20 -24.70
CA PRO A 3 -11.83 -17.27 -23.27
C PRO A 3 -13.09 -16.99 -22.46
N LYS A 4 -13.41 -17.89 -21.52
CA LYS A 4 -14.50 -17.71 -20.56
C LYS A 4 -14.11 -16.55 -19.64
N LYS A 5 -14.93 -15.49 -19.61
CA LYS A 5 -14.79 -14.40 -18.65
C LYS A 5 -15.01 -14.97 -17.25
N GLN A 6 -14.03 -14.82 -16.36
CA GLN A 6 -14.18 -15.15 -14.95
C GLN A 6 -15.22 -14.24 -14.30
N PRO A 7 -16.07 -14.75 -13.39
CA PRO A 7 -17.03 -13.92 -12.70
C PRO A 7 -16.29 -12.91 -11.82
N VAL A 8 -16.62 -11.64 -12.00
CA VAL A 8 -16.01 -10.53 -11.27
C VAL A 8 -16.47 -10.62 -9.81
N ASN A 9 -15.54 -10.48 -8.87
CA ASN A 9 -15.83 -10.49 -7.44
C ASN A 9 -16.92 -9.43 -7.12
N PRO A 10 -18.05 -9.79 -6.46
CA PRO A 10 -19.13 -8.85 -6.18
C PRO A 10 -18.71 -7.63 -5.35
N ASN A 11 -17.68 -7.75 -4.51
CA ASN A 11 -17.12 -6.60 -3.77
C ASN A 11 -16.45 -5.58 -4.70
N TRP A 12 -15.90 -6.02 -5.84
CA TRP A 12 -15.26 -5.13 -6.82
C TRP A 12 -16.29 -4.27 -7.57
N LEU A 13 -17.46 -4.83 -7.86
CA LEU A 13 -18.57 -4.09 -8.49
C LEU A 13 -19.10 -2.99 -7.56
N GLN A 14 -19.26 -3.31 -6.27
CA GLN A 14 -19.72 -2.34 -5.27
C GLN A 14 -18.70 -1.20 -5.07
N LEU A 15 -17.40 -1.52 -5.09
CA LEU A 15 -16.34 -0.51 -5.00
C LEU A 15 -16.34 0.43 -6.22
N GLN A 16 -16.52 -0.10 -7.43
CA GLN A 16 -16.61 0.71 -8.65
C GLN A 16 -17.81 1.66 -8.63
N GLU A 17 -18.94 1.23 -8.09
CA GLU A 17 -20.15 2.05 -7.99
C GLU A 17 -19.96 3.20 -6.99
N LYS A 18 -19.31 2.92 -5.85
CA LYS A 18 -18.95 3.89 -4.83
C LYS A 18 -17.94 4.94 -5.30
N LEU A 19 -17.00 4.55 -6.19
CA LEU A 19 -16.04 5.47 -6.79
C LEU A 19 -16.68 6.40 -7.84
N LYS A 20 -17.73 5.96 -8.52
CA LYS A 20 -18.46 6.80 -9.50
C LYS A 20 -19.34 7.86 -8.84
N SER A 21 -19.82 7.61 -7.62
CA SER A 21 -20.66 8.56 -6.88
C SER A 21 -19.87 9.67 -6.16
N GLN A 22 -18.54 9.57 -6.10
CA GLN A 22 -17.67 10.51 -5.35
C GLN A 22 -16.89 11.51 -6.21
N VAL A 23 -17.18 11.64 -7.51
CA VAL A 23 -16.51 12.64 -8.36
C VAL A 23 -17.30 13.96 -8.37
N PRO A 24 -16.75 15.09 -7.88
CA PRO A 24 -17.37 16.41 -8.06
C PRO A 24 -17.39 16.79 -9.54
N ARG A 25 -18.50 17.38 -10.00
CA ARG A 25 -18.66 17.90 -11.37
C ARG A 25 -17.60 18.99 -11.66
N ALA A 26 -16.84 18.81 -12.75
CA ALA A 26 -15.96 19.85 -13.27
C ALA A 26 -16.75 21.08 -13.79
N PRO A 27 -16.24 22.31 -13.61
CA PRO A 27 -16.86 23.50 -14.17
C PRO A 27 -16.56 23.64 -15.67
N LYS A 28 -17.50 24.22 -16.41
CA LYS A 28 -17.44 24.47 -17.86
C LYS A 28 -16.43 25.59 -18.19
N PRO A 29 -15.73 25.53 -19.34
CA PRO A 29 -14.87 26.64 -19.77
C PRO A 29 -15.70 27.74 -20.45
N SER A 30 -15.48 28.99 -20.01
CA SER A 30 -15.93 30.21 -20.68
C SER A 30 -14.87 30.70 -21.67
N VAL A 31 -15.36 31.28 -22.77
CA VAL A 31 -14.62 31.82 -23.91
C VAL A 31 -13.98 33.17 -23.58
N GLY A 32 -12.77 33.44 -24.07
CA GLY A 32 -12.21 34.80 -24.04
C GLY A 32 -10.76 34.97 -24.52
N SER A 33 -10.62 35.31 -25.81
CA SER A 33 -9.65 36.17 -26.49
C SER A 33 -8.15 36.28 -26.11
N GLN A 34 -7.36 36.20 -27.18
CA GLN A 34 -5.97 36.60 -27.45
C GLN A 34 -5.27 37.58 -26.49
N ASN A 35 -4.01 37.27 -26.13
CA ASN A 35 -2.86 38.08 -26.58
C ASN A 35 -1.51 37.36 -26.36
N GLU A 36 -0.66 37.35 -27.39
CA GLU A 36 0.77 37.05 -27.30
C GLU A 36 1.48 38.10 -26.44
N PHE A 37 2.44 37.72 -25.59
CA PHE A 37 3.77 38.36 -25.57
C PHE A 37 4.80 37.50 -24.82
N LYS A 38 5.92 37.29 -25.51
CA LYS A 38 7.15 36.61 -25.08
C LYS A 38 8.01 37.52 -24.17
N ARG A 39 8.67 36.96 -23.13
CA ARG A 39 10.16 36.85 -22.93
C ARG A 39 10.64 36.83 -21.45
N SER A 40 11.68 36.01 -21.26
CA SER A 40 12.85 36.08 -20.34
C SER A 40 12.61 36.01 -18.81
N VAL A 41 13.11 35.01 -18.07
CA VAL A 41 14.51 34.67 -17.69
C VAL A 41 15.06 35.52 -16.53
N LEU A 42 15.27 34.84 -15.39
CA LEU A 42 16.14 35.09 -14.22
C LEU A 42 15.98 36.36 -13.35
N GLY A 43 15.79 36.17 -12.03
CA GLY A 43 16.43 37.02 -11.02
C GLY A 43 15.75 37.24 -9.66
N LYS A 44 16.26 36.56 -8.62
CA LYS A 44 16.57 37.04 -7.24
C LYS A 44 15.50 37.76 -6.36
N ARG A 45 15.15 37.05 -5.27
CA ARG A 45 15.18 37.43 -3.82
C ARG A 45 14.54 38.76 -3.38
N LYS A 46 13.47 38.67 -2.55
CA LYS A 46 13.26 39.53 -1.37
C LYS A 46 12.26 38.89 -0.38
N GLU A 47 12.68 38.81 0.88
CA GLU A 47 11.93 38.36 2.06
C GLU A 47 10.84 39.36 2.51
N ARG A 48 10.01 38.86 3.45
CA ARG A 48 9.02 39.51 4.36
C ARG A 48 7.56 39.44 3.82
N TYR A 49 6.56 39.05 4.60
CA TYR A 49 6.21 39.47 5.97
C TYR A 49 5.40 38.37 6.70
N ASP A 50 5.57 38.31 8.02
CA ASP A 50 4.77 37.58 9.01
C ASP A 50 3.37 38.19 9.11
N SER A 51 2.33 37.37 9.14
CA SER A 51 1.05 37.74 9.74
C SER A 51 0.44 36.49 10.35
N ASP A 52 0.39 36.52 11.68
CA ASP A 52 -0.35 35.61 12.55
C ASP A 52 -1.82 35.56 12.09
N ASP A 53 -2.30 34.38 11.71
CA ASP A 53 -3.72 34.07 11.67
C ASP A 53 -3.92 32.88 12.63
N ASP A 54 -4.59 33.17 13.75
CA ASP A 54 -5.09 32.19 14.71
C ASP A 54 -6.17 31.34 14.03
N ASP A 55 -5.80 30.13 13.57
CA ASP A 55 -6.79 29.13 13.14
C ASP A 55 -7.39 28.47 14.40
N GLU A 56 -8.59 28.93 14.77
CA GLU A 56 -9.46 28.23 15.70
C GLU A 56 -9.83 26.85 15.11
N GLU A 57 -9.35 25.77 15.74
CA GLU A 57 -9.76 24.41 15.41
C GLU A 57 -11.25 24.23 15.78
N GLU A 58 -12.14 24.36 14.80
CA GLU A 58 -13.54 23.93 14.96
C GLU A 58 -13.57 22.39 15.03
N GLU A 59 -13.80 21.85 16.24
CA GLU A 59 -14.17 20.45 16.46
C GLU A 59 -15.54 20.18 15.82
N SER A 60 -15.54 19.63 14.60
CA SER A 60 -16.74 19.07 14.00
C SER A 60 -16.90 17.61 14.44
N ASP A 61 -17.91 17.34 15.27
CA ASP A 61 -18.40 16.00 15.60
C ASP A 61 -18.96 15.29 14.34
N ASP A 62 -18.07 14.81 13.46
CA ASP A 62 -18.44 13.96 12.33
C ASP A 62 -18.40 12.48 12.77
N ASP A 63 -19.57 11.93 13.12
CA ASP A 63 -19.82 10.51 13.42
C ASP A 63 -19.65 9.59 12.18
N SER A 64 -18.83 10.01 11.21
CA SER A 64 -18.40 9.14 10.12
C SER A 64 -17.39 8.14 10.71
N PRO A 65 -17.54 6.83 10.43
CA PRO A 65 -16.61 5.84 10.98
C PRO A 65 -15.22 6.20 10.47
N ALA A 66 -14.36 6.67 11.38
CA ALA A 66 -12.99 7.06 11.11
C ALA A 66 -12.43 6.04 10.14
N SER A 67 -12.11 6.48 8.92
CA SER A 67 -11.84 5.51 7.87
C SER A 67 -10.64 4.68 8.34
N ILE A 68 -10.84 3.37 8.51
CA ILE A 68 -9.92 2.44 9.19
C ILE A 68 -8.51 2.44 8.59
N LEU A 69 -8.35 3.02 7.39
CA LEU A 69 -7.12 3.14 6.63
C LEU A 69 -6.37 4.46 6.83
N ILE A 70 -6.92 5.41 7.60
CA ILE A 70 -6.22 6.65 7.94
C ILE A 70 -5.37 6.41 9.19
N PRO A 71 -4.07 6.77 9.15
CA PRO A 71 -3.25 6.71 10.33
C PRO A 71 -3.83 7.55 11.48
N THR A 72 -3.78 7.02 12.68
CA THR A 72 -4.35 7.68 13.88
C THR A 72 -3.49 8.83 14.41
N ASN A 73 -2.25 8.95 13.93
CA ASN A 73 -1.35 10.08 14.14
C ASN A 73 -0.28 10.06 13.03
N SER A 74 0.67 11.01 13.05
CA SER A 74 1.78 11.08 12.11
C SER A 74 3.10 10.47 12.63
N ASP A 75 3.07 9.70 13.72
CA ASP A 75 4.26 9.08 14.30
C ASP A 75 4.64 7.79 13.55
N CYS A 76 5.79 7.82 12.88
CA CYS A 76 6.38 6.66 12.18
C CYS A 76 7.37 5.88 13.05
N SER A 77 7.37 6.07 14.38
CA SER A 77 8.19 5.29 15.31
C SER A 77 7.75 3.81 15.33
N LEU A 78 8.67 2.95 15.78
CA LEU A 78 8.41 1.52 15.89
C LEU A 78 7.54 1.21 17.11
N THR A 79 6.50 0.41 16.89
CA THR A 79 5.60 -0.09 17.93
C THR A 79 5.93 -1.53 18.30
N ASN A 80 5.25 -2.08 19.31
CA ASN A 80 5.42 -3.49 19.72
C ASN A 80 4.80 -4.47 18.72
N GLU A 81 3.74 -4.06 18.04
CA GLU A 81 3.08 -4.79 16.97
C GLU A 81 3.39 -4.11 15.64
N ILE A 82 3.79 -4.91 14.64
CA ILE A 82 4.06 -4.45 13.28
C ILE A 82 3.27 -5.32 12.32
N ALA A 83 2.54 -4.69 11.42
CA ALA A 83 1.91 -5.40 10.31
C ALA A 83 2.82 -5.40 9.09
N MET A 84 2.86 -6.52 8.38
CA MET A 84 3.69 -6.71 7.19
C MET A 84 2.89 -7.36 6.07
N ASP A 85 3.17 -6.92 4.85
CA ASP A 85 2.63 -7.50 3.62
C ASP A 85 3.70 -7.45 2.53
N CYS A 86 3.80 -8.53 1.76
CA CYS A 86 4.73 -8.65 0.64
C CYS A 86 3.98 -8.84 -0.67
N GLU A 87 4.51 -8.20 -1.71
CA GLU A 87 4.11 -8.47 -3.08
C GLU A 87 5.17 -9.30 -3.79
N MET A 88 4.72 -10.33 -4.52
CA MET A 88 5.61 -11.31 -5.13
C MET A 88 5.62 -11.21 -6.65
N VAL A 89 6.81 -11.43 -7.21
CA VAL A 89 7.04 -11.59 -8.65
C VAL A 89 7.40 -13.06 -8.97
N GLY A 90 7.19 -13.46 -10.22
CA GLY A 90 7.54 -14.77 -10.75
C GLY A 90 8.99 -14.84 -11.23
N VAL A 91 9.74 -15.80 -10.71
CA VAL A 91 11.11 -16.16 -11.09
C VAL A 91 11.19 -17.64 -11.52
N GLY A 92 12.38 -18.07 -11.97
CA GLY A 92 12.58 -19.38 -12.58
C GLY A 92 12.22 -19.42 -14.06
N SER A 93 12.37 -20.56 -14.72
CA SER A 93 12.23 -20.70 -16.18
C SER A 93 10.85 -20.31 -16.72
N GLN A 94 9.79 -20.47 -15.91
CA GLN A 94 8.40 -20.21 -16.28
C GLN A 94 7.67 -19.26 -15.31
N GLY A 95 8.39 -18.59 -14.40
CA GLY A 95 7.76 -17.69 -13.41
C GLY A 95 6.97 -18.42 -12.32
N ASN A 96 7.17 -19.73 -12.20
CA ASN A 96 6.44 -20.62 -11.29
C ASN A 96 6.91 -20.53 -9.84
N LYS A 97 8.06 -19.91 -9.58
CA LYS A 97 8.54 -19.63 -8.23
C LYS A 97 8.20 -18.19 -7.86
N SER A 98 7.62 -17.98 -6.70
CA SER A 98 7.41 -16.64 -6.15
C SER A 98 8.69 -16.14 -5.48
N ALA A 99 9.08 -14.90 -5.75
CA ALA A 99 10.14 -14.19 -5.05
C ALA A 99 9.66 -12.79 -4.64
N LEU A 100 10.28 -12.23 -3.60
CA LEU A 100 9.91 -10.93 -3.06
C LEU A 100 10.13 -9.81 -4.08
N GLY A 101 9.09 -9.03 -4.36
CA GLY A 101 9.16 -7.87 -5.26
C GLY A 101 8.88 -6.52 -4.57
N ARG A 102 8.14 -6.52 -3.45
CA ARG A 102 7.95 -5.37 -2.56
C ARG A 102 7.64 -5.86 -1.16
N VAL A 103 8.06 -5.13 -0.14
CA VAL A 103 7.65 -5.36 1.25
C VAL A 103 7.18 -4.03 1.85
N THR A 104 6.06 -4.06 2.57
CA THR A 104 5.56 -2.92 3.36
C THR A 104 5.42 -3.34 4.82
N LEU A 105 5.88 -2.50 5.73
CA LEU A 105 5.66 -2.62 7.17
C LEU A 105 4.98 -1.35 7.69
N VAL A 106 3.99 -1.54 8.55
CA VAL A 106 3.25 -0.46 9.21
C VAL A 106 3.21 -0.67 10.72
N ASN A 107 3.18 0.43 11.47
CA ASN A 107 3.04 0.41 12.93
C ASN A 107 1.56 0.35 13.37
N THR A 108 1.30 0.29 14.68
CA THR A 108 -0.07 0.18 15.22
C THR A 108 -0.96 1.37 14.90
N TRP A 109 -0.37 2.54 14.64
CA TRP A 109 -1.12 3.73 14.27
C TRP A 109 -1.50 3.74 12.80
N GLY A 110 -1.00 2.80 11.98
CA GLY A 110 -1.24 2.71 10.55
C GLY A 110 -0.19 3.44 9.70
N ASN A 111 0.87 3.97 10.31
CA ASN A 111 1.93 4.66 9.58
C ASN A 111 2.91 3.68 8.95
N VAL A 112 3.31 3.96 7.70
CA VAL A 112 4.34 3.21 6.99
C VAL A 112 5.70 3.48 7.61
N ILE A 113 6.34 2.43 8.12
CA ILE A 113 7.69 2.51 8.70
C ILE A 113 8.76 2.02 7.71
N TYR A 114 8.37 1.20 6.74
CA TYR A 114 9.27 0.70 5.71
C TYR A 114 8.46 0.22 4.50
N ASP A 115 8.76 0.74 3.31
CA ASP A 115 8.11 0.35 2.07
C ASP A 115 9.14 0.41 0.93
N GLU A 116 9.49 -0.76 0.40
CA GLU A 116 10.57 -0.86 -0.58
C GLU A 116 10.24 -1.86 -1.66
N PHE A 117 10.51 -1.47 -2.91
CA PHE A 117 10.63 -2.43 -4.02
C PHE A 117 11.94 -3.19 -3.90
N VAL A 118 11.88 -4.49 -4.17
CA VAL A 118 12.99 -5.42 -3.94
C VAL A 118 13.40 -6.05 -5.26
N ARG A 119 14.71 -6.07 -5.53
CA ARG A 119 15.30 -6.81 -6.63
C ARG A 119 15.54 -8.25 -6.17
N PRO A 120 14.81 -9.25 -6.69
CA PRO A 120 15.05 -10.63 -6.32
C PRO A 120 16.43 -11.10 -6.81
N VAL A 121 16.99 -12.11 -6.14
CA VAL A 121 18.26 -12.74 -6.53
C VAL A 121 18.14 -13.41 -7.91
N GLU A 122 17.01 -14.09 -8.16
CA GLU A 122 16.72 -14.69 -9.46
C GLU A 122 16.11 -13.66 -10.43
N ARG A 123 16.37 -13.83 -11.72
CA ARG A 123 15.79 -12.97 -12.76
C ARG A 123 14.26 -13.06 -12.74
N VAL A 124 13.62 -11.89 -12.68
CA VAL A 124 12.17 -11.76 -12.86
C VAL A 124 11.80 -12.09 -14.30
N VAL A 125 10.87 -13.03 -14.46
CA VAL A 125 10.31 -13.41 -15.77
C VAL A 125 8.82 -13.07 -15.89
N ASP A 126 8.14 -12.92 -14.75
CA ASP A 126 6.75 -12.48 -14.68
C ASP A 126 6.58 -11.51 -13.50
N PHE A 127 6.08 -10.31 -13.75
CA PHE A 127 5.85 -9.32 -12.69
C PHE A 127 4.54 -9.55 -11.94
N ARG A 128 3.60 -10.31 -12.52
CA ARG A 128 2.26 -10.53 -11.96
C ARG A 128 1.53 -9.22 -11.66
N THR A 129 1.76 -8.19 -12.48
CA THR A 129 1.33 -6.80 -12.22
C THR A 129 -0.15 -6.65 -11.91
N GLU A 130 -1.01 -7.51 -12.47
CA GLU A 130 -2.45 -7.48 -12.20
C GLU A 130 -2.80 -7.76 -10.72
N VAL A 131 -1.97 -8.56 -10.04
CA VAL A 131 -2.13 -8.85 -8.62
C VAL A 131 -1.16 -8.05 -7.76
N SER A 132 0.11 -7.95 -8.16
CA SER A 132 1.17 -7.36 -7.35
C SER A 132 1.28 -5.85 -7.45
N GLY A 133 0.72 -5.26 -8.51
CA GLY A 133 0.93 -3.85 -8.87
C GLY A 133 2.36 -3.49 -9.31
N ILE A 134 3.32 -4.41 -9.19
CA ILE A 134 4.73 -4.20 -9.51
C ILE A 134 4.92 -4.14 -11.03
N ARG A 135 5.66 -3.14 -11.50
CA ARG A 135 6.00 -2.94 -12.91
C ARG A 135 7.51 -3.03 -13.12
N PRO A 136 7.96 -3.34 -14.34
CA PRO A 136 9.39 -3.34 -14.67
C PRO A 136 10.12 -2.04 -14.32
N ARG A 137 9.42 -0.90 -14.40
CA ARG A 137 9.98 0.42 -14.08
C ARG A 137 10.33 0.60 -12.60
N ASP A 138 9.68 -0.13 -11.71
CA ASP A 138 9.86 -0.04 -10.26
C ASP A 138 11.19 -0.71 -9.86
N MET A 139 11.62 -1.73 -10.62
CA MET A 139 12.91 -2.42 -10.45
C MET A 139 14.15 -1.55 -10.68
N ARG A 140 13.98 -0.39 -11.33
CA ARG A 140 15.10 0.54 -11.59
C ARG A 140 15.65 1.16 -10.31
N LYS A 141 14.78 1.35 -9.30
CA LYS A 141 15.15 1.90 -7.99
C LYS A 141 15.02 0.87 -6.86
N ALA A 142 14.69 -0.37 -7.20
CA ALA A 142 14.56 -1.43 -6.21
C ALA A 142 15.89 -1.68 -5.50
N LYS A 143 15.79 -1.92 -4.19
CA LYS A 143 16.91 -2.28 -3.32
C LYS A 143 17.26 -3.75 -3.49
N ASP A 144 18.51 -4.11 -3.17
CA ASP A 144 18.94 -5.49 -3.23
C ASP A 144 18.29 -6.31 -2.11
N PHE A 145 17.94 -7.55 -2.43
CA PHE A 145 17.21 -8.43 -1.52
C PHE A 145 17.86 -8.55 -0.13
N GLN A 146 19.18 -8.65 -0.07
CA GLN A 146 19.92 -8.83 1.19
C GLN A 146 19.79 -7.61 2.11
N ASP A 147 19.88 -6.40 1.57
CA ASP A 147 19.74 -5.16 2.35
C ASP A 147 18.34 -5.03 2.93
N VAL A 148 17.33 -5.35 2.10
CA VAL A 148 15.93 -5.36 2.51
C VAL A 148 15.68 -6.41 3.58
N GLN A 149 16.17 -7.64 3.37
CA GLN A 149 16.02 -8.73 4.33
C GLN A 149 16.62 -8.37 5.69
N MET A 150 17.86 -7.86 5.72
CA MET A 150 18.51 -7.42 6.97
C MET A 150 17.69 -6.33 7.66
N LYS A 151 17.17 -5.35 6.88
CA LYS A 151 16.38 -4.28 7.46
C LYS A 151 15.06 -4.78 8.03
N VAL A 152 14.37 -5.68 7.33
CA VAL A 152 13.14 -6.30 7.82
C VAL A 152 13.40 -7.08 9.11
N VAL A 153 14.49 -7.87 9.18
CA VAL A 153 14.88 -8.58 10.41
C VAL A 153 15.04 -7.63 11.59
N GLU A 154 15.77 -6.52 11.39
CA GLU A 154 15.96 -5.49 12.42
C GLU A 154 14.62 -4.92 12.91
N LEU A 155 13.73 -4.58 11.97
CA LEU A 155 12.46 -3.94 12.25
C LEU A 155 11.49 -4.87 13.00
N ILE A 156 11.42 -6.16 12.66
CA ILE A 156 10.47 -7.10 13.27
C ILE A 156 11.02 -7.81 14.51
N ASN A 157 12.33 -7.71 14.78
CA ASN A 157 12.94 -8.42 15.89
C ASN A 157 12.32 -8.00 17.25
N GLY A 158 11.94 -9.00 18.06
CA GLY A 158 11.33 -8.80 19.38
C GLY A 158 9.90 -8.24 19.37
N ARG A 159 9.22 -8.24 18.21
CA ARG A 159 7.88 -7.67 18.03
C ARG A 159 6.83 -8.70 17.63
N ILE A 160 5.57 -8.34 17.83
CA ILE A 160 4.44 -9.12 17.32
C ILE A 160 4.28 -8.78 15.84
N LEU A 161 4.31 -9.80 14.98
CA LEU A 161 4.13 -9.69 13.55
C LEU A 161 2.68 -10.01 13.18
N VAL A 162 2.01 -9.08 12.52
CA VAL A 162 0.62 -9.18 12.08
C VAL A 162 0.56 -9.22 10.54
N GLY A 163 -0.35 -9.99 9.96
CA GLY A 163 -0.51 -10.04 8.51
C GLY A 163 -1.53 -11.07 8.05
N HIS A 164 -1.54 -11.39 6.76
CA HIS A 164 -2.46 -12.37 6.17
C HIS A 164 -1.69 -13.46 5.42
N ALA A 165 -1.80 -14.70 5.86
CA ALA A 165 -1.04 -15.83 5.32
C ALA A 165 0.48 -15.59 5.32
N LEU A 166 0.99 -15.07 6.45
CA LEU A 166 2.37 -14.62 6.70
C LEU A 166 3.44 -15.66 6.38
N HIS A 167 3.07 -16.94 6.34
CA HIS A 167 3.97 -18.00 5.89
C HIS A 167 4.52 -17.72 4.48
N ASN A 168 3.71 -17.15 3.58
CA ASN A 168 4.12 -16.83 2.22
C ASN A 168 5.16 -15.69 2.20
N ASP A 169 4.90 -14.63 2.97
CA ASP A 169 5.77 -13.46 3.10
C ASP A 169 7.11 -13.84 3.71
N LEU A 170 7.08 -14.52 4.86
CA LEU A 170 8.29 -14.99 5.55
C LEU A 170 9.10 -15.94 4.66
N LYS A 171 8.43 -16.81 3.89
CA LYS A 171 9.10 -17.67 2.91
C LYS A 171 9.75 -16.87 1.78
N ALA A 172 9.09 -15.84 1.26
CA ALA A 172 9.65 -14.97 0.21
C ALA A 172 10.85 -14.16 0.72
N LEU A 173 10.83 -13.77 2.00
CA LEU A 173 11.92 -13.12 2.73
C LEU A 173 13.01 -14.09 3.20
N LEU A 174 12.81 -15.41 3.09
CA LEU A 174 13.69 -16.45 3.67
C LEU A 174 13.91 -16.29 5.18
N LEU A 175 12.86 -15.88 5.90
CA LEU A 175 12.87 -15.63 7.34
C LEU A 175 11.95 -16.60 8.08
N SER A 176 12.11 -16.61 9.40
CA SER A 176 11.15 -17.20 10.33
C SER A 176 10.90 -16.22 11.46
N HIS A 177 9.72 -16.32 12.09
CA HIS A 177 9.35 -15.51 13.25
C HIS A 177 8.84 -16.43 14.36
N PRO A 178 9.05 -16.12 15.66
CA PRO A 178 8.54 -16.95 16.74
C PRO A 178 7.02 -17.11 16.65
N LYS A 179 6.54 -18.36 16.65
CA LYS A 179 5.09 -18.67 16.48
C LYS A 179 4.20 -17.94 17.49
N LYS A 180 4.66 -17.77 18.73
CA LYS A 180 3.94 -17.06 19.79
C LYS A 180 3.73 -15.56 19.49
N ASP A 181 4.55 -14.99 18.61
CA ASP A 181 4.57 -13.58 18.25
C ASP A 181 3.99 -13.35 16.83
N ILE A 182 3.37 -14.37 16.22
CA ILE A 182 2.64 -14.23 14.94
C ILE A 182 1.15 -14.06 15.21
N ARG A 183 0.51 -13.11 14.50
CA ARG A 183 -0.94 -12.91 14.46
C ARG A 183 -1.38 -12.93 13.00
N ASP A 184 -1.68 -14.14 12.51
CA ASP A 184 -2.12 -14.35 11.13
C ASP A 184 -3.64 -14.24 11.03
N THR A 185 -4.11 -13.27 10.26
CA THR A 185 -5.54 -13.02 10.04
C THR A 185 -6.23 -14.13 9.24
N SER A 186 -5.49 -14.90 8.44
CA SER A 186 -6.03 -16.06 7.70
C SER A 186 -6.37 -17.24 8.62
N GLU A 187 -5.76 -17.28 9.81
CA GLU A 187 -6.00 -18.32 10.82
C GLU A 187 -6.96 -17.86 11.93
N TYR A 188 -7.33 -16.58 11.95
CA TYR A 188 -8.16 -16.01 13.01
C TYR A 188 -9.62 -16.42 12.87
N ARG A 189 -10.06 -17.36 13.72
CA ARG A 189 -11.40 -17.98 13.67
C ARG A 189 -12.57 -17.00 13.55
N PRO A 190 -12.62 -15.86 14.26
CA PRO A 190 -13.71 -14.90 14.08
C PRO A 190 -13.84 -14.36 12.65
N PHE A 191 -12.73 -14.15 11.93
CA PHE A 191 -12.77 -13.70 10.52
C PHE A 191 -13.22 -14.81 9.57
N LEU A 192 -12.99 -16.08 9.93
CA LEU A 192 -13.46 -17.23 9.15
C LEU A 192 -14.98 -17.47 9.28
N LYS A 193 -15.59 -17.10 10.43
CA LYS A 193 -17.03 -17.33 10.68
C LYS A 193 -17.96 -16.47 9.82
N TYR A 194 -17.53 -15.28 9.41
CA TYR A 194 -18.36 -14.39 8.58
C TYR A 194 -18.49 -14.85 7.12
N GLY A 195 -17.64 -15.77 6.65
CA GLY A 195 -17.79 -16.37 5.32
C GLY A 195 -18.92 -17.41 5.21
N TYR A 196 -19.33 -18.02 6.34
CA TYR A 196 -20.34 -19.08 6.35
C TYR A 196 -21.78 -18.58 6.62
N LEU A 197 -21.97 -17.31 7.01
CA LEU A 197 -23.31 -16.77 7.31
C LEU A 197 -24.01 -16.13 6.10
N LEU A 198 -23.30 -15.90 4.99
CA LEU A 198 -23.88 -15.39 3.73
C LEU A 198 -23.97 -16.46 2.62
N GLY A 199 -23.56 -17.69 2.91
CA GLY A 199 -23.68 -18.85 2.02
C GLY A 199 -24.45 -19.97 2.72
N GLY A 200 -25.76 -19.80 2.86
CA GLY A 200 -26.68 -20.91 3.15
C GLY A 200 -26.96 -21.74 1.88
N PRO A 201 -27.45 -22.98 2.06
CA PRO A 201 -27.35 -24.12 1.13
C PRO A 201 -27.99 -23.92 -0.25
#